data_AF-A0A941DT05-F1
#
_entry.id   AF-A0A941DT05-F1
#
_cell.length_a   1.000
_cell.length_b   1.000
_cell.length_c   1.000
_cell.angle_alpha   90.00
_cell.angle_beta   90.00
_cell.angle_gamma   90.00
#
_symmetry.space_group_name_H-M   'P 1'
#
loop_
_entity.id
_entity.type
_entity.pdbx_description
1 polymer ?
#
loop_
_entity_poly.entity_id
_entity_poly.type
_entity_poly.pdbx_seq_one_letter_code
_entity_poly.pdbx_strand_id
1 'polypeptide(L)'
;MARIFKESRNNYGTRKLKKALANLSEPKQVSRRRIGQFMHEMGLVSNYTVAQYKPHKLTCNEAPIKNELQRQFNQDEQLAVIV
;
A
#
# COMPACT_ATOMS: atom_id res chain seq x y z
N MET A 1 7.79 -1.24 -23.41
CA MET A 1 7.33 -1.78 -22.12
C MET A 1 7.19 -0.68 -21.07
N ALA A 2 8.23 0.12 -20.82
CA ALA A 2 8.18 1.26 -19.88
C ALA A 2 7.04 2.26 -20.18
N ARG A 3 6.76 2.54 -21.46
CA ARG A 3 5.64 3.42 -21.88
C ARG A 3 4.28 2.91 -21.36
N ILE A 4 3.93 1.66 -21.69
CA ILE A 4 2.70 0.99 -21.25
C ILE A 4 2.62 0.92 -19.71
N PHE A 5 3.75 0.65 -19.06
CA PHE A 5 3.80 0.59 -17.61
C PHE A 5 3.50 1.96 -16.96
N LYS A 6 4.08 3.05 -17.48
CA LYS A 6 3.79 4.41 -17.01
C LYS A 6 2.37 4.87 -17.36
N GLU A 7 1.88 4.57 -18.56
CA GLU A 7 0.48 4.81 -18.98
C GLU A 7 -0.51 4.11 -18.03
N SER A 8 -0.14 2.92 -17.51
CA SER A 8 -0.93 2.20 -16.52
C SER A 8 -0.85 2.77 -15.10
N ARG A 9 -0.16 3.89 -14.87
CA ARG A 9 0.12 4.46 -13.54
C ARG A 9 0.87 3.46 -12.62
N ASN A 10 1.79 2.69 -13.20
CA ASN A 10 2.62 1.69 -12.50
C ASN A 10 1.83 0.55 -11.82
N ASN A 11 0.58 0.29 -12.23
CA ASN A 11 -0.27 -0.73 -11.61
C ASN A 11 -0.15 -2.12 -12.28
N TYR A 12 0.50 -2.22 -13.45
CA TYR A 12 0.61 -3.48 -14.17
C TYR A 12 1.80 -4.33 -13.71
N GLY A 13 1.51 -5.52 -13.18
CA GLY A 13 2.51 -6.59 -13.04
C GLY A 13 2.67 -7.45 -14.29
N THR A 14 3.49 -8.50 -14.20
CA THR A 14 3.87 -9.34 -15.36
C THR A 14 2.68 -9.96 -16.11
N ARG A 15 1.58 -10.29 -15.40
CA ARG A 15 0.35 -10.85 -16.00
C ARG A 15 -0.38 -9.82 -16.87
N LYS A 16 -0.57 -8.59 -16.36
CA LYS A 16 -1.26 -7.52 -17.11
C LYS A 16 -0.40 -7.01 -18.26
N LEU A 17 0.92 -6.87 -18.06
CA LEU A 17 1.85 -6.49 -19.13
C LEU A 17 1.86 -7.51 -20.28
N LYS A 18 1.79 -8.81 -20.00
CA LYS A 18 1.71 -9.83 -21.06
C LYS A 18 0.48 -9.62 -21.97
N LYS A 19 -0.69 -9.35 -21.39
CA LYS A 19 -1.90 -9.06 -22.16
C LYS A 19 -1.79 -7.75 -22.94
N ALA A 20 -1.29 -6.70 -22.30
CA ALA A 20 -1.11 -5.40 -22.95
C ALA A 20 -0.13 -5.46 -24.13
N LEU A 21 0.97 -6.23 -24.00
CA LEU A 21 1.95 -6.44 -25.08
C LEU A 21 1.40 -7.30 -26.23
N ALA A 22 0.47 -8.20 -25.96
CA ALA A 22 -0.20 -9.01 -26.98
C ALA A 22 -1.26 -8.21 -27.76
N ASN A 23 -1.84 -7.16 -27.16
CA ASN A 23 -2.89 -6.34 -27.76
C ASN A 23 -2.35 -5.12 -28.53
N LEU A 24 -1.03 -4.98 -28.68
CA LEU A 24 -0.42 -3.94 -29.48
C LEU A 24 -0.68 -4.20 -30.98
N SER A 25 -0.66 -3.13 -31.79
CA SER A 25 -0.71 -3.21 -33.26
C SER A 25 0.35 -4.17 -33.82
N GLU A 26 1.53 -4.16 -33.20
CA GLU A 26 2.56 -5.20 -33.37
C GLU A 26 2.64 -6.05 -32.10
N PRO A 27 2.06 -7.26 -32.10
CA PRO A 27 1.98 -8.09 -30.91
C PRO A 27 3.37 -8.63 -30.53
N LYS A 28 3.78 -8.41 -29.28
CA LYS A 28 5.02 -8.97 -28.74
C LYS A 28 4.70 -10.21 -27.92
N GLN A 29 5.02 -11.38 -28.45
CA GLN A 29 4.92 -12.63 -27.69
C GLN A 29 6.10 -12.76 -26.73
N VAL A 30 5.83 -12.52 -25.44
CA VAL A 30 6.83 -12.64 -24.38
C VAL A 30 6.28 -13.43 -23.20
N SER A 31 7.14 -14.25 -22.59
CA SER A 31 6.78 -15.01 -21.38
C SER A 31 6.72 -14.08 -20.17
N ARG A 32 5.95 -14.47 -19.14
CA ARG A 32 5.88 -13.71 -17.87
C ARG A 32 7.25 -13.59 -17.18
N ARG A 33 8.11 -14.62 -17.32
CA ARG A 33 9.46 -14.64 -16.76
C ARG A 33 10.35 -13.59 -17.42
N ARG A 34 10.33 -13.52 -18.76
CA ARG A 34 11.11 -12.53 -19.51
C ARG A 34 10.66 -11.10 -19.25
N ILE A 35 9.35 -10.90 -19.11
CA ILE A 35 8.76 -9.62 -18.66
C ILE A 35 9.27 -9.26 -17.24
N GLY A 36 9.34 -10.23 -16.32
CA GLY A 36 9.89 -10.01 -14.98
C GLY A 36 11.37 -9.61 -14.99
N GLN A 37 12.20 -10.27 -15.81
CA GLN A 37 13.61 -9.90 -16.01
C GLN A 37 13.73 -8.46 -16.52
N PHE A 38 12.98 -8.10 -17.56
CA PHE A 38 12.95 -6.74 -18.07
C PHE A 38 12.46 -5.72 -17.03
N MET A 39 11.45 -6.05 -16.22
CA MET A 39 11.02 -5.18 -15.13
C MET A 39 12.15 -4.96 -14.12
N HIS A 40 12.91 -6.00 -13.78
CA HIS A 40 14.04 -5.90 -12.87
C HIS A 40 15.20 -5.07 -13.46
N GLU A 41 15.60 -5.36 -14.69
CA GLU A 41 16.65 -4.64 -15.43
C GLU A 41 16.33 -3.15 -15.58
N MET A 42 15.06 -2.79 -15.79
CA MET A 42 14.60 -1.39 -15.91
C MET A 42 14.18 -0.74 -14.59
N GLY A 43 14.26 -1.44 -13.45
CA GLY A 43 13.81 -0.91 -12.15
C GLY A 43 12.30 -0.61 -12.06
N LEU A 44 11.46 -1.30 -12.83
CA LEU A 44 10.01 -1.11 -12.84
C LEU A 44 9.36 -1.87 -11.67
N VAL A 45 8.93 -1.14 -10.65
CA VAL A 45 8.22 -1.70 -9.48
C VAL A 45 6.75 -1.34 -9.52
N SER A 46 5.86 -2.33 -9.42
CA SER A 46 4.42 -2.08 -9.44
C SER A 46 3.94 -1.54 -8.09
N ASN A 47 2.93 -0.68 -8.09
CA ASN A 47 2.35 -0.16 -6.84
C ASN A 47 1.92 -1.29 -5.89
N TYR A 48 1.38 -2.39 -6.42
CA TYR A 48 0.94 -3.54 -5.63
C TYR A 48 2.09 -4.35 -5.00
N THR A 49 3.33 -4.19 -5.49
CA THR A 49 4.50 -4.84 -4.87
C THR A 49 5.08 -4.03 -3.72
N VAL A 50 4.75 -2.75 -3.63
CA VAL A 50 5.16 -1.91 -2.50
C VAL A 50 4.26 -2.24 -1.32
N ALA A 51 4.78 -3.04 -0.38
CA ALA A 51 4.10 -3.26 0.89
C ALA A 51 4.02 -1.93 1.63
N GLN A 52 2.81 -1.42 1.84
CA GLN A 52 2.62 -0.27 2.71
C GLN A 52 2.63 -0.74 4.17
N TYR A 53 3.34 0.01 5.00
CA TYR A 53 3.50 -0.22 6.44
C TYR A 53 2.14 -0.47 7.12
N LYS A 54 2.06 -1.50 7.97
CA LYS A 54 0.88 -1.76 8.80
C LYS A 54 0.93 -0.81 10.01
N PRO A 55 -0.03 0.11 10.18
CA PRO A 55 -0.12 0.85 11.44
C PRO A 55 -0.36 -0.14 12.57
N HIS A 56 0.60 -0.27 13.49
CA HIS A 56 0.38 -0.95 14.74
C HIS A 56 -0.67 -0.16 15.51
N LYS A 57 -1.82 -0.78 15.79
CA LYS A 57 -2.78 -0.21 16.74
C LYS A 57 -2.08 -0.13 18.09
N LEU A 58 -2.09 1.05 18.70
CA LEU A 58 -1.74 1.17 20.11
C LEU A 58 -2.70 0.30 20.93
N THR A 59 -2.23 -0.24 22.05
CA THR A 59 -3.08 -0.87 23.06
C THR A 59 -4.20 0.10 23.43
N CYS A 60 -5.45 -0.38 23.47
CA CYS A 60 -6.57 0.46 23.87
C CYS A 60 -6.27 1.09 25.23
N ASN A 61 -6.46 2.40 25.33
CA ASN A 61 -6.46 3.18 26.57
C ASN A 61 -5.09 3.48 27.23
N GLU A 62 -3.96 3.22 26.56
CA GLU A 62 -2.62 3.62 27.05
C GLU A 62 -2.02 4.82 26.28
N ALA A 63 -2.80 5.44 25.38
CA ALA A 63 -2.36 6.67 24.75
C ALA A 63 -2.19 7.76 25.82
N PRO A 64 -1.06 8.49 25.88
CA PRO A 64 -0.88 9.60 26.81
C PRO A 64 -1.77 10.77 26.36
N ILE A 65 -3.05 10.71 26.69
CA ILE A 65 -4.02 11.77 26.45
C ILE A 65 -3.75 12.88 27.47
N LYS A 66 -3.37 14.05 26.99
CA LYS A 66 -3.18 15.23 27.84
C LYS A 66 -4.55 15.76 28.28
N ASN A 67 -4.68 16.14 29.55
CA ASN A 67 -5.87 16.82 30.07
C ASN A 67 -5.87 18.29 29.61
N GLU A 68 -6.17 18.52 28.34
CA GLU A 68 -6.13 19.85 27.71
C GLU A 68 -7.08 20.85 28.37
N LEU A 69 -8.22 20.35 28.87
CA LEU A 69 -9.25 21.16 29.52
C LEU A 69 -9.02 21.34 31.03
N GLN A 70 -7.92 20.80 31.58
CA GLN A 70 -7.58 20.81 33.00
C GLN A 70 -8.76 20.42 33.93
N ARG A 71 -9.60 19.48 33.49
CA ARG A 71 -10.74 19.03 34.30
C ARG A 71 -10.23 18.24 35.50
N GLN A 72 -10.59 18.65 36.71
CA GLN A 72 -10.28 17.90 37.93
C GLN A 72 -11.34 16.82 38.12
N PHE A 73 -10.95 15.56 38.01
CA PHE A 73 -11.83 14.42 38.25
C PHE A 73 -11.55 13.86 39.64
N ASN A 74 -12.34 14.30 40.61
CA ASN A 74 -12.36 13.70 41.94
C ASN A 74 -13.44 12.61 41.94
N GLN A 75 -13.04 11.37 42.19
CA GLN A 75 -13.90 10.21 42.11
C GLN A 75 -13.78 9.41 43.40
N ASP A 76 -14.90 9.22 44.09
CA ASP A 76 -14.95 8.52 45.39
C ASP A 76 -15.01 6.99 45.21
N GLU A 77 -15.62 6.50 44.12
CA GLU A 77 -15.78 5.07 43.83
C GLU A 77 -14.98 4.63 42.60
N GLN A 78 -14.22 3.53 42.71
CA GLN A 78 -13.44 2.99 41.59
C GLN A 78 -14.37 2.53 40.43
N LEU A 79 -13.96 2.84 39.18
CA LEU A 79 -14.66 2.47 37.93
C LEU A 79 -15.98 3.20 37.60
N ALA A 80 -16.38 4.23 38.36
CA ALA A 80 -17.45 5.12 37.94
C ALA A 80 -17.09 5.80 36.59
N VAL A 81 -17.97 5.60 35.59
CA VAL A 81 -17.83 6.19 34.25
C VAL A 81 -18.54 7.54 34.25
N ILE A 82 -17.84 8.59 33.83
CA ILE A 82 -18.45 9.90 33.56
C ILE A 82 -18.72 9.95 32.06
N VAL A 83 -20.01 9.95 31.67
CA VAL A 83 -20.48 10.05 30.27
C VAL A 83 -20.47 11.50 29.80
#